data_AF-A0A0R2F278-F1
#
_entry.id   AF-A0A0R2F278-F1
#
_cell.length_a   1.000
_cell.length_b   1.000
_cell.length_c   1.000
_cell.angle_alpha   90.00
_cell.angle_beta   90.00
_cell.angle_gamma   90.00
#
_symmetry.space_group_name_H-M   'P 1'
#
loop_
_entity.id
_entity.type
_entity.pdbx_description
1 polymer ?
#
loop_
_entity_poly.entity_id
_entity_poly.type
_entity_poly.pdbx_seq_one_letter_code
_entity_poly.pdbx_strand_id
1 'polypeptide(L)'
;MDKYIAEFKSYLNQLNETELAEVVDFYSEYLQDGDFVTYEEAVKELGTPRQLARKVLADYSIRLLNAPGSGKKSIRSRVRESQSQVRTIWLIVLAILSTPLTIPIAIAVLAVLFAGVVAGGAVIFAIIAALVGILLGGGAALAVGIGILGTAFNTGLLYIGGGIAVIGAFLIGLPIINWLIRWMIRVTLMFSRWLYSKLSRKNRAEQAEERRDNQ
;
A
#
# COMPACT_ATOMS: atom_id res chain seq x y z
N MET A 1 -52.09 33.60 -26.95
CA MET A 1 -50.66 33.30 -26.88
C MET A 1 -50.32 32.41 -25.68
N ASP A 2 -50.63 32.82 -24.44
CA ASP A 2 -50.21 32.12 -23.21
C ASP A 2 -50.53 30.62 -23.15
N LYS A 3 -51.70 30.23 -23.68
CA LYS A 3 -52.11 28.82 -23.77
C LYS A 3 -51.17 27.99 -24.65
N TYR A 4 -50.65 28.57 -25.74
CA TYR A 4 -49.70 27.90 -26.64
C TYR A 4 -48.38 27.62 -25.92
N ILE A 5 -47.86 28.61 -25.20
CA ILE A 5 -46.61 28.50 -24.44
C ILE A 5 -46.76 27.52 -23.28
N ALA A 6 -47.89 27.51 -22.58
CA ALA A 6 -48.16 26.54 -21.51
C ALA A 6 -48.17 25.09 -22.03
N GLU A 7 -48.80 24.84 -23.17
CA GLU A 7 -48.78 23.52 -23.81
C GLU A 7 -47.38 23.15 -24.31
N PHE A 8 -46.66 24.08 -24.94
CA PHE A 8 -45.28 23.88 -25.38
C PHE A 8 -44.36 23.49 -24.22
N LYS A 9 -44.44 24.21 -23.09
CA LYS A 9 -43.69 23.90 -21.85
C LYS A 9 -43.96 22.48 -21.36
N SER A 10 -45.21 22.02 -21.41
CA SER A 10 -45.57 20.66 -20.96
C SER A 10 -44.93 19.54 -21.78
N TYR A 11 -44.52 19.81 -23.03
CA TYR A 11 -43.85 18.85 -23.89
C TYR A 11 -42.32 18.85 -23.74
N LEU A 12 -41.74 19.78 -22.97
CA LEU A 12 -40.30 19.94 -22.75
C LEU A 12 -39.79 19.36 -21.41
N ASN A 13 -40.55 18.47 -20.77
CA ASN A 13 -40.20 17.85 -19.47
C ASN A 13 -38.87 17.07 -19.44
N GLN A 14 -38.18 16.93 -20.58
CA GLN A 14 -36.87 16.28 -20.69
C GLN A 14 -35.69 17.25 -20.49
N LEU A 15 -35.94 18.57 -20.51
CA LEU A 15 -34.93 19.61 -20.27
C LEU A 15 -34.79 19.88 -18.76
N ASN A 16 -33.60 20.31 -18.34
CA ASN A 16 -33.40 20.80 -16.98
C ASN A 16 -34.09 22.15 -16.77
N GLU A 17 -34.39 22.54 -15.53
CA GLU A 17 -35.19 23.75 -15.24
C GLU A 17 -34.63 25.04 -15.88
N THR A 18 -33.30 25.18 -15.92
CA THR A 18 -32.61 26.31 -16.54
C THR A 18 -32.77 26.32 -18.06
N GLU A 19 -32.61 25.17 -18.72
CA GLU A 19 -32.72 25.04 -20.18
C GLU A 19 -34.17 25.21 -20.64
N LEU A 20 -35.11 24.68 -19.85
CA LEU A 20 -36.53 24.86 -20.10
C LEU A 20 -36.93 26.34 -20.04
N ALA A 21 -36.43 27.08 -19.05
CA ALA A 21 -36.72 28.51 -18.91
C ALA A 21 -36.18 29.29 -20.11
N GLU A 22 -34.92 29.04 -20.51
CA GLU A 22 -34.28 29.70 -21.65
C GLU A 22 -35.02 29.47 -22.97
N VAL A 23 -35.43 28.22 -23.24
CA VAL A 23 -36.17 27.87 -24.45
C VAL A 23 -37.56 28.51 -24.47
N VAL A 24 -38.28 28.44 -23.34
CA VAL A 24 -39.62 29.00 -23.22
C VAL A 24 -39.59 30.53 -23.37
N ASP A 25 -38.59 31.18 -22.79
CA ASP A 25 -38.40 32.64 -22.85
C ASP A 25 -38.14 33.08 -24.30
N PHE A 26 -37.20 32.42 -24.99
CA PHE A 26 -36.87 32.71 -26.40
C PHE A 26 -38.10 32.68 -27.32
N TYR A 27 -38.92 31.63 -27.23
CA TYR A 27 -40.12 31.52 -28.07
C TYR A 27 -41.26 32.43 -27.61
N SER A 28 -41.28 32.84 -26.34
CA SER A 28 -42.23 33.82 -25.83
C SER A 28 -41.89 35.22 -26.35
N GLU A 29 -40.61 35.59 -26.33
CA GLU A 29 -40.11 36.85 -26.89
C GLU A 29 -40.34 36.91 -28.41
N TYR A 30 -40.01 35.82 -29.13
CA TYR A 30 -40.25 35.74 -30.58
C TYR A 30 -41.72 35.96 -30.97
N LEU A 31 -42.66 35.40 -30.21
CA LEU A 31 -44.09 35.59 -30.46
C LEU A 31 -44.58 37.00 -30.07
N GLN A 32 -43.98 37.62 -29.05
CA GLN A 32 -44.30 39.00 -28.64
C GLN A 32 -43.78 40.01 -29.67
N ASP A 33 -42.55 39.86 -30.14
CA ASP A 33 -41.94 40.74 -31.16
C ASP A 33 -42.67 40.64 -32.51
N GLY A 34 -43.21 39.47 -32.82
CA GLY A 34 -44.03 39.25 -34.01
C GLY A 34 -45.50 39.67 -33.87
N ASP A 35 -45.89 40.23 -32.72
CA ASP A 35 -47.28 40.60 -32.38
C ASP A 35 -48.30 39.44 -32.53
N PHE A 36 -47.83 38.21 -32.30
CA PHE A 36 -48.65 36.99 -32.42
C PHE A 36 -49.40 36.71 -31.10
N VAL A 37 -50.43 37.51 -30.85
CA VAL A 37 -51.18 37.50 -29.58
C VAL A 37 -52.19 36.35 -29.47
N THR A 38 -52.62 35.73 -30.58
CA THR A 38 -53.58 34.62 -30.55
C THR A 38 -52.92 33.23 -30.62
N TYR A 39 -53.66 32.19 -30.21
CA TYR A 39 -53.17 30.81 -30.29
C TYR A 39 -53.01 30.35 -31.75
N GLU A 40 -53.93 30.76 -32.62
CA GLU A 40 -53.93 30.35 -34.03
C GLU A 40 -52.78 30.97 -34.82
N GLU A 41 -52.45 32.22 -34.54
CA GLU A 41 -51.27 32.90 -35.10
C GLU A 41 -49.97 32.20 -34.69
N ALA A 42 -49.82 31.86 -33.41
CA ALA A 42 -48.67 31.10 -32.92
C ALA A 42 -48.56 29.71 -33.59
N VAL A 43 -49.69 29.03 -33.83
CA VAL A 43 -49.70 27.74 -34.55
C VAL A 43 -49.33 27.90 -36.02
N LYS A 44 -49.74 28.99 -36.67
CA LYS A 44 -49.44 29.26 -38.07
C LYS A 44 -47.95 29.54 -38.28
N GLU A 45 -47.32 30.25 -37.35
CA GLU A 45 -45.91 30.63 -37.46
C GLU A 45 -44.97 29.52 -36.98
N LEU A 46 -45.21 28.96 -35.79
CA LEU A 46 -44.31 28.01 -35.15
C LEU A 46 -44.73 26.54 -35.30
N GLY A 47 -45.91 26.27 -35.88
CA GLY A 47 -46.53 24.96 -35.93
C GLY A 47 -47.23 24.59 -34.62
N THR A 48 -47.72 23.36 -34.49
CA THR A 48 -48.37 22.93 -33.23
C THR A 48 -47.35 22.87 -32.08
N PRO A 49 -47.75 23.11 -30.81
CA PRO A 49 -46.84 23.08 -29.66
C PRO A 49 -46.03 21.77 -29.57
N ARG A 50 -46.66 20.65 -29.94
CA ARG A 50 -46.03 19.32 -29.98
C ARG A 50 -44.98 19.18 -31.09
N GLN A 51 -45.21 19.77 -32.26
CA GLN A 51 -44.26 19.75 -33.37
C GLN A 51 -43.04 20.61 -33.04
N LEU A 52 -43.27 21.81 -32.51
CA LEU A 52 -42.19 22.70 -32.07
C LEU A 52 -41.35 22.01 -30.99
N ALA A 53 -41.97 21.44 -29.95
CA ALA A 53 -41.26 20.73 -28.89
C ALA A 53 -40.39 19.58 -29.41
N ARG A 54 -40.89 18.78 -30.36
CA ARG A 54 -40.09 17.70 -30.98
C ARG A 54 -38.91 18.24 -31.77
N LYS A 55 -39.08 19.35 -32.49
CA LYS A 55 -38.00 19.99 -33.26
C LYS A 55 -36.91 20.54 -32.33
N VAL A 56 -37.33 21.21 -31.25
CA VAL A 56 -36.43 21.76 -30.23
C VAL A 56 -35.68 20.62 -29.52
N LEU A 57 -36.37 19.57 -29.06
CA LEU A 57 -35.73 18.42 -28.44
C LEU A 57 -34.74 17.71 -29.38
N ALA A 58 -35.07 17.62 -30.67
CA ALA A 58 -34.16 17.06 -31.66
C ALA A 58 -32.92 17.94 -31.84
N ASP A 59 -33.07 19.25 -32.02
CA ASP A 59 -31.93 20.17 -32.17
C ASP A 59 -31.05 20.18 -30.91
N TYR A 60 -31.66 20.18 -29.71
CA TYR A 60 -30.94 20.06 -28.44
C TYR A 60 -30.20 18.72 -28.32
N SER A 61 -30.79 17.60 -28.76
CA SER A 61 -30.11 16.31 -28.74
C SER A 61 -28.86 16.29 -29.64
N ILE A 62 -28.93 16.93 -30.81
CA ILE A 62 -27.82 17.04 -31.75
C ILE A 62 -26.74 18.01 -31.23
N ARG A 63 -27.14 19.11 -30.59
CA ARG A 63 -26.19 20.02 -29.91
C ARG A 63 -25.52 19.35 -28.72
N LEU A 64 -26.20 18.49 -27.98
CA LEU A 64 -25.60 17.70 -26.90
C LEU A 64 -24.57 16.66 -27.43
N LEU A 65 -24.77 16.18 -28.66
CA LEU A 65 -23.84 15.29 -29.37
C LEU A 65 -22.64 16.04 -29.98
N ASN A 66 -22.82 17.30 -30.40
CA ASN A 66 -21.81 18.08 -31.14
C ASN A 66 -21.11 19.19 -30.32
N ALA A 67 -21.63 19.60 -29.17
CA ALA A 67 -21.01 20.61 -28.33
C ALA A 67 -19.90 20.00 -27.47
N PRO A 68 -18.63 20.46 -27.61
CA PRO A 68 -17.58 20.08 -26.70
C PRO A 68 -17.75 20.84 -25.37
N GLY A 69 -18.63 20.38 -24.48
CA GLY A 69 -18.45 20.68 -23.05
C GLY A 69 -19.63 21.13 -22.17
N SER A 70 -20.90 20.98 -22.54
CA SER A 70 -21.98 21.38 -21.61
C SER A 70 -23.20 20.45 -21.69
N GLY A 71 -23.11 19.38 -20.90
CA GLY A 71 -24.14 18.37 -20.68
C GLY A 71 -23.80 17.56 -19.43
N LYS A 72 -24.15 18.11 -18.28
CA LYS A 72 -23.66 17.75 -16.94
C LYS A 72 -24.29 16.44 -16.42
N LYS A 73 -23.74 15.30 -16.85
CA LYS A 73 -23.39 14.14 -15.99
C LYS A 73 -22.42 13.23 -16.75
N SER A 74 -21.26 13.84 -17.02
CA SER A 74 -19.95 13.19 -16.95
C SER A 74 -19.83 11.83 -17.66
N ILE A 75 -19.71 11.86 -18.98
CA ILE A 75 -18.97 10.82 -19.73
C ILE A 75 -17.49 10.77 -19.24
N ARG A 76 -16.96 11.90 -18.73
CA ARG A 76 -15.71 11.91 -17.98
C ARG A 76 -15.79 11.16 -16.63
N SER A 77 -16.98 10.96 -16.07
CA SER A 77 -17.20 10.03 -14.95
C SER A 77 -17.49 8.63 -15.42
N ARG A 78 -17.98 8.37 -16.63
CA ARG A 78 -18.07 6.97 -17.10
C ARG A 78 -16.71 6.43 -17.54
N VAL A 79 -15.81 7.31 -18.01
CA VAL A 79 -14.40 7.00 -18.25
C VAL A 79 -13.55 7.14 -16.98
N ARG A 80 -13.82 8.06 -16.04
CA ARG A 80 -13.16 8.05 -14.72
C ARG A 80 -13.72 7.01 -13.76
N GLU A 81 -14.97 6.60 -13.89
CA GLU A 81 -15.57 5.45 -13.19
C GLU A 81 -15.14 4.16 -13.87
N SER A 82 -15.00 4.07 -15.20
CA SER A 82 -14.40 2.87 -15.79
C SER A 82 -12.91 2.79 -15.49
N GLN A 83 -12.17 3.91 -15.45
CA GLN A 83 -10.77 3.93 -15.02
C GLN A 83 -10.64 3.74 -13.50
N SER A 84 -11.60 4.18 -12.68
CA SER A 84 -11.60 3.91 -11.24
C SER A 84 -12.08 2.51 -10.92
N GLN A 85 -13.03 1.94 -11.68
CA GLN A 85 -13.47 0.55 -11.59
C GLN A 85 -12.40 -0.37 -12.15
N VAL A 86 -11.74 -0.05 -13.26
CA VAL A 86 -10.56 -0.79 -13.74
C VAL A 86 -9.41 -0.62 -12.77
N ARG A 87 -9.16 0.56 -12.18
CA ARG A 87 -8.18 0.70 -11.07
C ARG A 87 -8.61 -0.10 -9.84
N THR A 88 -9.90 -0.16 -9.51
CA THR A 88 -10.41 -0.90 -8.34
C THR A 88 -10.31 -2.39 -8.59
N ILE A 89 -10.70 -2.88 -9.77
CA ILE A 89 -10.55 -4.26 -10.22
C ILE A 89 -9.06 -4.60 -10.33
N TRP A 90 -8.22 -3.70 -10.83
CA TRP A 90 -6.77 -3.87 -10.86
C TRP A 90 -6.19 -3.93 -9.45
N LEU A 91 -6.64 -3.08 -8.52
CA LEU A 91 -6.24 -3.11 -7.12
C LEU A 91 -6.75 -4.37 -6.41
N ILE A 92 -7.96 -4.85 -6.73
CA ILE A 92 -8.52 -6.10 -6.21
C ILE A 92 -7.73 -7.30 -6.77
N VAL A 93 -7.41 -7.32 -8.06
CA VAL A 93 -6.56 -8.36 -8.68
C VAL A 93 -5.16 -8.33 -8.10
N LEU A 94 -4.59 -7.13 -7.89
CA LEU A 94 -3.30 -6.96 -7.23
C LEU A 94 -3.36 -7.36 -5.76
N ALA A 95 -4.47 -7.13 -5.07
CA ALA A 95 -4.70 -7.56 -3.70
C ALA A 95 -4.82 -9.10 -3.63
N ILE A 96 -5.62 -9.71 -4.52
CA ILE A 96 -5.78 -11.16 -4.62
C ILE A 96 -4.44 -11.81 -4.98
N LEU A 97 -3.66 -11.24 -5.89
CA LEU A 97 -2.33 -11.72 -6.28
C LEU A 97 -1.23 -11.40 -5.25
N SER A 98 -1.45 -10.39 -4.41
CA SER A 98 -0.62 -10.12 -3.21
C SER A 98 -0.86 -11.16 -2.12
N THR A 99 -2.08 -11.68 -1.96
CA THR A 99 -2.43 -12.69 -0.95
C THR A 99 -1.56 -13.96 -0.99
N PRO A 100 -1.31 -14.62 -2.15
CA PRO A 100 -0.45 -15.80 -2.21
C PRO A 100 1.03 -15.48 -1.94
N LEU A 101 1.45 -14.21 -2.06
CA LEU A 101 2.79 -13.77 -1.70
C LEU A 101 2.89 -13.34 -0.22
N THR A 102 1.77 -12.97 0.39
CA THR A 102 1.70 -12.54 1.79
C THR A 102 1.98 -13.71 2.73
N ILE A 103 1.45 -14.90 2.43
CA ILE A 103 1.67 -16.12 3.22
C ILE A 103 3.17 -16.50 3.29
N PRO A 104 3.91 -16.67 2.17
CA PRO A 104 5.33 -17.03 2.24
C PRO A 104 6.19 -15.93 2.87
N ILE A 105 5.85 -14.65 2.69
CA ILE A 105 6.53 -13.54 3.38
C ILE A 105 6.28 -13.60 4.89
N ALA A 106 5.03 -13.83 5.31
CA ALA A 106 4.69 -13.96 6.73
C ALA A 106 5.44 -15.14 7.38
N ILE A 107 5.48 -16.30 6.71
CA ILE A 107 6.25 -17.46 7.18
C ILE A 107 7.74 -17.12 7.27
N ALA A 108 8.31 -16.43 6.28
CA ALA A 108 9.71 -16.04 6.30
C ALA A 108 10.03 -15.11 7.49
N VAL A 109 9.18 -14.10 7.77
CA VAL A 109 9.35 -13.21 8.92
C VAL A 109 9.29 -13.99 10.24
N LEU A 110 8.36 -14.94 10.35
CA LEU A 110 8.16 -15.74 11.55
C LEU A 110 9.33 -16.72 11.77
N ALA A 111 9.82 -17.35 10.70
CA ALA A 111 11.00 -18.21 10.72
C ALA A 111 12.25 -17.46 11.17
N VAL A 112 12.41 -16.20 10.76
CA VAL A 112 13.52 -15.34 11.16
C VAL A 112 13.44 -14.99 12.64
N LEU A 113 12.27 -14.59 13.13
CA LEU A 113 12.07 -14.31 14.55
C LEU A 113 12.40 -15.54 15.38
N PHE A 114 11.91 -16.70 14.96
CA PHE A 114 12.20 -17.97 15.62
C PHE A 114 13.69 -18.31 15.59
N ALA A 115 14.35 -18.17 14.43
CA ALA A 115 15.79 -18.38 14.30
C ALA A 115 16.60 -17.44 15.19
N GLY A 116 16.19 -16.19 15.36
CA GLY A 116 16.82 -15.24 16.27
C GLY A 116 16.74 -15.69 17.74
N VAL A 117 15.58 -16.18 18.17
CA VAL A 117 15.38 -16.71 19.53
C VAL A 117 16.20 -17.97 19.74
N VAL A 118 16.16 -18.92 18.80
CA VAL A 118 16.90 -20.18 18.89
C VAL A 118 18.40 -19.92 18.87
N ALA A 119 18.89 -19.03 18.00
CA ALA A 119 20.31 -18.68 17.95
C ALA A 119 20.78 -18.02 19.26
N GLY A 120 19.98 -17.09 19.81
CA GLY A 120 20.26 -16.48 21.11
C GLY A 120 20.31 -17.51 22.24
N GLY A 121 19.31 -18.41 22.28
CA GLY A 121 19.26 -19.49 23.26
C GLY A 121 20.43 -20.47 23.14
N ALA A 122 20.78 -20.87 21.92
CA ALA A 122 21.89 -21.78 21.65
C ALA A 122 23.24 -21.18 22.06
N VAL A 123 23.43 -19.87 21.83
CA VAL A 123 24.62 -19.14 22.28
C VAL A 123 24.72 -19.16 23.81
N ILE A 124 23.64 -18.81 24.51
CA ILE A 124 23.63 -18.79 25.98
C ILE A 124 23.91 -20.19 26.53
N PHE A 125 23.27 -21.20 25.95
CA PHE A 125 23.49 -22.60 26.32
C PHE A 125 24.93 -23.04 26.07
N ALA A 126 25.53 -22.71 24.93
CA ALA A 126 26.92 -23.05 24.62
C ALA A 126 27.89 -22.40 25.61
N ILE A 127 27.64 -21.15 26.02
CA ILE A 127 28.46 -20.48 27.06
C ILE A 127 28.35 -21.24 28.37
N ILE A 128 27.13 -21.51 28.84
CA ILE A 128 26.91 -22.23 30.11
C ILE A 128 27.57 -23.62 30.06
N ALA A 129 27.40 -24.36 28.97
CA ALA A 129 28.01 -25.67 28.79
C ALA A 129 29.54 -25.60 28.79
N ALA A 130 30.13 -24.59 28.14
CA ALA A 130 31.57 -24.36 28.16
C ALA A 130 32.08 -24.04 29.57
N LEU A 131 31.36 -23.21 30.33
CA LEU A 131 31.70 -22.89 31.72
C LEU A 131 31.69 -24.12 32.62
N VAL A 132 30.65 -24.94 32.51
CA VAL A 132 30.54 -26.19 33.26
C VAL A 132 31.64 -27.16 32.86
N GLY A 133 31.93 -27.29 31.56
CA GLY A 133 32.99 -28.16 31.06
C GLY A 133 34.38 -27.75 31.54
N ILE A 134 34.68 -26.45 31.53
CA ILE A 134 35.93 -25.87 32.04
C ILE A 134 36.04 -26.12 33.55
N LEU A 135 34.97 -25.92 34.31
CA LEU A 135 35.00 -26.09 35.76
C LEU A 135 35.21 -27.56 36.17
N LEU A 136 34.49 -28.47 35.52
CA LEU A 136 34.63 -29.91 35.75
C LEU A 136 35.98 -30.44 35.26
N GLY A 137 36.39 -30.06 34.05
CA GLY A 137 37.66 -30.49 33.46
C GLY A 137 38.87 -29.93 34.21
N GLY A 138 38.85 -28.64 34.56
CA GLY A 138 39.90 -28.01 35.36
C GLY A 138 39.96 -28.56 36.77
N GLY A 139 38.81 -28.73 37.44
CA GLY A 139 38.74 -29.33 38.78
C GLY A 139 39.26 -30.77 38.82
N ALA A 140 38.84 -31.60 37.86
CA ALA A 140 39.33 -32.98 37.74
C ALA A 140 40.83 -33.03 37.44
N ALA A 141 41.32 -32.21 36.51
CA ALA A 141 42.74 -32.12 36.17
C ALA A 141 43.59 -31.71 37.38
N LEU A 142 43.13 -30.75 38.20
CA LEU A 142 43.84 -30.33 39.41
C LEU A 142 43.83 -31.43 40.49
N ALA A 143 42.69 -32.08 40.72
CA ALA A 143 42.59 -33.17 41.70
C ALA A 143 43.52 -34.35 41.34
N VAL A 144 43.52 -34.72 40.06
CA VAL A 144 44.39 -35.77 39.51
C VAL A 144 45.86 -35.33 39.58
N GLY A 145 46.17 -34.08 39.19
CA GLY A 145 47.53 -33.55 39.25
C GLY A 145 48.14 -33.59 40.64
N ILE A 146 47.39 -33.15 41.67
CA ILE A 146 47.84 -33.19 43.07
C ILE A 146 48.04 -34.63 43.56
N GLY A 147 47.15 -35.56 43.16
CA GLY A 147 47.25 -36.96 43.57
C GLY A 147 48.47 -37.70 42.99
N ILE A 148 48.89 -37.37 41.78
CA ILE A 148 50.01 -38.06 41.09
C ILE A 148 51.37 -37.35 41.35
N LEU A 149 51.37 -36.16 41.98
CA LEU A 149 52.59 -35.39 42.25
C LEU A 149 53.65 -36.18 43.03
N GLY A 150 53.20 -37.09 43.91
CA GLY A 150 54.08 -37.94 44.72
C GLY A 150 54.68 -39.13 43.97
N THR A 151 54.10 -39.55 42.84
CA THR A 151 54.55 -40.73 42.07
C THR A 151 55.22 -40.35 40.76
N ALA A 152 54.75 -39.30 40.09
CA ALA A 152 55.29 -38.86 38.81
C ALA A 152 55.22 -37.33 38.71
N PHE A 153 56.32 -36.69 39.09
CA PHE A 153 56.43 -35.23 39.20
C PHE A 153 56.14 -34.51 37.87
N ASN A 154 56.63 -35.04 36.75
CA ASN A 154 56.50 -34.40 35.44
C ASN A 154 55.04 -34.36 34.95
N THR A 155 54.30 -35.46 35.11
CA THR A 155 52.87 -35.54 34.75
C THR A 155 52.02 -34.70 35.69
N GLY A 156 52.32 -34.71 36.99
CA GLY A 156 51.67 -33.85 37.97
C GLY A 156 51.78 -32.36 37.63
N LEU A 157 52.97 -31.90 37.23
CA LEU A 157 53.20 -30.53 36.79
C LEU A 157 52.43 -30.17 35.51
N LEU A 158 52.29 -31.13 34.58
CA LEU A 158 51.51 -30.98 33.36
C LEU A 158 50.00 -30.81 33.64
N TYR A 159 49.46 -31.57 34.60
CA TYR A 159 48.06 -31.43 35.02
C TYR A 159 47.78 -30.12 35.78
N ILE A 160 48.71 -29.68 36.64
CA ILE A 160 48.62 -28.36 37.30
C ILE A 160 48.71 -27.23 36.28
N GLY A 161 49.67 -27.30 35.35
CA GLY A 161 49.80 -26.36 34.25
C GLY A 161 48.58 -26.35 33.34
N GLY A 162 48.00 -27.53 33.06
CA GLY A 162 46.74 -27.69 32.35
C GLY A 162 45.57 -27.03 33.07
N GLY A 163 45.46 -27.19 34.39
CA GLY A 163 44.46 -26.49 35.21
C GLY A 163 44.58 -24.97 35.13
N ILE A 164 45.81 -24.44 35.19
CA ILE A 164 46.07 -23.00 35.02
C ILE A 164 45.73 -22.54 33.59
N ALA A 165 46.06 -23.34 32.57
CA ALA A 165 45.72 -23.04 31.18
C ALA A 165 44.20 -23.00 30.95
N VAL A 166 43.44 -23.88 31.62
CA VAL A 166 41.97 -23.91 31.58
C VAL A 166 41.38 -22.65 32.24
N ILE A 167 41.96 -22.17 33.34
CA ILE A 167 41.60 -20.89 33.96
C ILE A 167 41.94 -19.71 33.03
N GLY A 168 43.09 -19.77 32.35
CA GLY A 168 43.46 -18.79 31.33
C GLY A 168 42.47 -18.76 30.16
N ALA A 169 42.04 -19.94 29.69
CA ALA A 169 41.02 -20.07 28.64
C ALA A 169 39.67 -19.50 29.08
N PHE A 170 39.28 -19.66 30.35
CA PHE A 170 38.09 -19.04 30.92
C PHE A 170 38.15 -17.50 30.88
N LEU A 171 39.30 -16.89 31.22
CA LEU A 171 39.48 -15.43 31.09
C LEU A 171 39.40 -14.96 29.63
N ILE A 172 39.93 -15.73 28.68
CA ILE A 172 39.83 -15.42 27.23
C ILE A 172 38.41 -15.64 26.70
N GLY A 173 37.60 -16.47 27.36
CA GLY A 173 36.17 -16.64 27.06
C GLY A 173 35.33 -15.38 27.31
N LEU A 174 35.70 -14.53 28.26
CA LEU A 174 34.96 -13.29 28.59
C LEU A 174 34.87 -12.28 27.42
N PRO A 175 35.96 -11.92 26.71
CA PRO A 175 35.86 -11.05 25.54
C PRO A 175 35.09 -11.68 24.38
N ILE A 176 35.08 -13.01 24.26
CA ILE A 176 34.27 -13.73 23.26
C ILE A 176 32.78 -13.52 23.53
N ILE A 177 32.34 -13.55 24.80
CA ILE A 177 30.96 -13.24 25.18
C ILE A 177 30.59 -11.81 24.78
N ASN A 178 31.44 -10.84 25.09
CA ASN A 178 31.21 -9.44 24.72
C ASN A 178 31.19 -9.23 23.20
N TRP A 179 32.06 -9.93 22.47
CA TRP A 179 32.07 -9.90 21.01
C TRP A 179 30.80 -10.52 20.44
N LEU A 180 30.32 -11.62 21.03
CA LEU A 180 29.13 -12.35 20.60
C LEU A 180 27.84 -11.55 20.84
N ILE A 181 27.75 -10.81 21.95
CA ILE A 181 26.64 -9.87 22.20
C ILE A 181 26.60 -8.78 21.12
N ARG A 182 27.75 -8.16 20.83
CA ARG A 182 27.85 -7.16 19.75
C ARG A 182 27.57 -7.76 18.38
N TRP A 183 27.90 -9.02 18.19
CA TRP A 183 27.63 -9.76 16.96
C TRP A 183 26.12 -10.06 16.81
N MET A 184 25.43 -10.50 17.86
CA MET A 184 23.97 -10.68 17.86
C MET A 184 23.22 -9.38 17.56
N ILE A 185 23.67 -8.24 18.12
CA ILE A 185 23.12 -6.92 17.80
C ILE A 185 23.33 -6.62 16.31
N ARG A 186 24.52 -6.88 15.78
CA ARG A 186 24.81 -6.71 14.35
C ARG A 186 23.95 -7.61 13.46
N VAL A 187 23.80 -8.88 13.80
CA VAL A 187 22.97 -9.84 13.06
C VAL A 187 21.52 -9.38 13.06
N THR A 188 20.99 -8.97 14.22
CA THR A 188 19.62 -8.44 14.34
C THR A 188 19.42 -7.18 13.49
N LEU A 189 20.36 -6.23 13.53
CA LEU A 189 20.29 -4.99 12.74
C LEU A 189 20.50 -5.23 11.24
N MET A 190 21.39 -6.15 10.88
CA MET A 190 21.68 -6.51 9.49
C MET A 190 20.50 -7.26 8.89
N PHE A 191 19.88 -8.14 9.67
CA PHE A 191 18.66 -8.82 9.27
C PHE A 191 17.49 -7.85 9.09
N SER A 192 17.31 -6.91 10.04
CA SER A 192 16.30 -5.85 9.93
C SER A 192 16.53 -4.99 8.68
N ARG A 193 17.76 -4.51 8.43
CA ARG A 193 18.09 -3.74 7.23
C ARG A 193 17.95 -4.53 5.94
N TRP A 194 18.30 -5.82 5.94
CA TRP A 194 18.13 -6.69 4.78
C TRP A 194 16.65 -6.87 4.44
N LEU A 195 15.83 -7.18 5.44
CA LEU A 195 14.39 -7.34 5.29
C LEU A 195 13.72 -6.02 4.85
N TYR A 196 14.09 -4.90 5.48
CA TYR A 196 13.59 -3.57 5.13
C TYR A 196 14.06 -3.14 3.74
N SER A 197 15.29 -3.45 3.33
CA SER A 197 15.77 -3.13 1.97
C SER A 197 15.08 -3.97 0.89
N LYS A 198 14.65 -5.20 1.21
CA LYS A 198 13.92 -6.07 0.30
C LYS A 198 12.47 -5.61 0.10
N LEU A 199 11.86 -5.03 1.13
CA LEU A 199 10.53 -4.41 1.07
C LEU A 199 10.57 -2.96 0.53
N SER A 200 11.57 -2.17 0.92
CA SER A 200 11.73 -0.76 0.57
C SER A 200 12.26 -0.51 -0.84
N ARG A 201 12.68 -1.55 -1.59
CA ARG A 201 13.00 -1.40 -3.02
C ARG A 201 11.79 -0.95 -3.85
N LYS A 202 10.56 -1.12 -3.36
CA LYS A 202 9.35 -0.60 -4.02
C LYS A 202 9.14 0.90 -3.80
N ASN A 203 9.52 1.44 -2.63
CA ASN A 203 9.29 2.86 -2.29
C ASN A 203 10.30 3.83 -2.92
N ARG A 204 11.46 3.34 -3.40
CA ARG A 204 12.43 4.21 -4.09
C ARG A 204 12.01 4.57 -5.52
N ALA A 205 11.11 3.80 -6.14
CA ALA A 205 10.54 4.15 -7.44
C ALA A 205 9.52 5.29 -7.29
N GLU A 206 8.66 5.25 -6.26
CA GLU A 206 7.67 6.30 -6.00
C GLU A 206 8.31 7.64 -5.61
N GLN A 207 9.41 7.63 -4.84
CA GLN A 207 10.13 8.86 -4.48
C GLN A 207 10.92 9.50 -5.64
N ALA A 208 11.18 8.75 -6.71
CA ALA A 208 11.86 9.28 -7.90
C ALA A 208 10.89 9.94 -8.89
N GLU A 209 9.62 9.52 -8.91
CA GLU A 209 8.57 10.15 -9.71
C GLU A 209 8.11 11.49 -9.09
N GLU A 210 7.94 11.57 -7.77
CA GLU A 210 7.56 12.85 -7.10
C GLU A 210 8.59 13.98 -7.29
N ARG A 211 9.86 13.64 -7.50
CA ARG A 211 10.91 14.66 -7.77
C ARG A 211 10.92 15.15 -9.21
N ARG A 212 10.32 14.40 -10.14
CA ARG A 212 10.20 14.83 -11.55
C ARG A 212 8.96 15.68 -11.80
N ASP A 213 7.91 15.49 -11.02
CA ASP A 213 6.69 16.32 -11.12
C ASP A 213 6.80 17.67 -10.40
N ASN A 214 7.78 17.82 -9.48
CA ASN A 214 8.06 19.07 -8.77
C ASN A 214 9.18 19.92 -9.40
N GLN A 215 9.64 19.58 -10.60
CA GLN A 215 10.69 20.31 -11.33
C GLN A 215 10.19 20.74 -12.71
#